data_AF-A0A323U555-F1
#
_entry.id   AF-A0A323U555-F1
#
_cell.length_a   1.000
_cell.length_b   1.000
_cell.length_c   1.000
_cell.angle_alpha   90.00
_cell.angle_beta   90.00
_cell.angle_gamma   90.00
#
_symmetry.space_group_name_H-M   'P 1'
#
loop_
_entity.id
_entity.type
_entity.pdbx_description
1 polymer ?
#
loop_
_entity_poly.entity_id
_entity_poly.type
_entity_poly.pdbx_seq_one_letter_code
_entity_poly.pdbx_strand_id
1 'polypeptide(L)'
;MVDPWIHALNLNKAVEQGGVAQARVAQEDYEGVKPLMRQVWRGERWRNLLETIRSQNQVLIPAHVLLGYLRGYFLYREVPENDRAFWPNFLKDLGIEGRHLPTQVEYDRLWGVLDWHDETSRCLKFHENGARDFIGTLDAIFHFKALRLNALKDSFLAFYQTGVLPERAQPYERVFRKLQAAMELLLEEEAVPDLCDEGAVLGFLQEAGLYLGEPDPVRLLFNRSDKALHDLYWELRGDKPAARQKSTRLGHKQVRVELLKSLPSLEEIRPTLNREPLLEGWKVYGKLTLEDGRFRRFDWVPRFTTEGDPIPEELEVSFEEGEIVRFRLHHQAFAIRFSELVWKLGEPLEVRPIGFDPAQHPLRFLLASEGEARERPEELAQKIGEGSAPKDELVVEVRTDGRGDEWRRIAVLPVEVRVRLEAWVGPQGAFVRTHPPGFAVRTRVLAGERLVREEELVRTEAQGTLVARSELVPLRVEVCLGSEVLSLALAPRGWPQNWWRLGLGLERSTKTG
;
A
#
# COMPACT_ATOMS: atom_id res chain seq x y z
N MET A 1 31.92 -6.07 -20.08
CA MET A 1 31.55 -5.86 -18.67
C MET A 1 32.87 -5.86 -17.88
N VAL A 2 33.18 -4.77 -17.17
CA VAL A 2 34.41 -4.67 -16.37
C VAL A 2 34.35 -5.69 -15.23
N ASP A 3 35.48 -6.31 -14.90
CA ASP A 3 35.59 -7.33 -13.85
C ASP A 3 35.28 -6.71 -12.47
N PRO A 4 34.30 -7.21 -11.69
CA PRO A 4 34.00 -6.75 -10.33
C PRO A 4 35.22 -6.70 -9.39
N TRP A 5 36.28 -7.46 -9.70
CA TRP A 5 37.57 -7.40 -9.02
C TRP A 5 38.23 -6.01 -9.11
N ILE A 6 38.17 -5.35 -10.27
CA ILE A 6 38.78 -4.02 -10.48
C ILE A 6 38.07 -2.98 -9.62
N HIS A 7 36.74 -3.02 -9.59
CA HIS A 7 35.94 -2.13 -8.74
C HIS A 7 36.25 -2.35 -7.26
N ALA A 8 36.39 -3.60 -6.82
CA ALA A 8 36.78 -3.92 -5.43
C ALA A 8 38.18 -3.37 -5.07
N LEU A 9 39.14 -3.44 -5.98
CA LEU A 9 40.47 -2.88 -5.79
C LEU A 9 40.44 -1.35 -5.65
N ASN A 10 39.62 -0.68 -6.46
CA ASN A 10 39.45 0.77 -6.38
C ASN A 10 38.86 1.19 -5.03
N LEU A 11 37.84 0.45 -4.54
CA LEU A 11 37.28 0.69 -3.20
C LEU A 11 38.30 0.45 -2.09
N ASN A 12 39.10 -0.63 -2.18
CA ASN A 12 40.17 -0.89 -1.22
C ASN A 12 41.17 0.27 -1.17
N LYS A 13 41.66 0.72 -2.33
CA LYS A 13 42.59 1.86 -2.42
C LYS A 13 41.98 3.15 -1.90
N ALA A 14 40.69 3.38 -2.15
CA ALA A 14 39.99 4.58 -1.68
C ALA A 14 39.96 4.65 -0.15
N VAL A 15 39.68 3.52 0.53
CA VAL A 15 39.69 3.45 2.00
C VAL A 15 41.12 3.48 2.55
N GLU A 16 42.07 2.77 1.94
CA GLU A 16 43.46 2.75 2.38
C GLU A 16 44.13 4.14 2.31
N GLN A 17 43.83 4.92 1.27
CA GLN A 17 44.43 6.25 1.06
C GLN A 17 43.69 7.38 1.78
N GLY A 18 42.37 7.26 1.92
CA GLY A 18 41.50 8.34 2.40
C GLY A 18 40.83 8.10 3.76
N GLY A 19 40.96 6.91 4.33
CA GLY A 19 40.10 6.49 5.44
C GLY A 19 38.65 6.23 5.00
N VAL A 20 37.83 5.71 5.91
CA VAL A 20 36.43 5.34 5.65
C VAL A 20 35.56 6.56 5.44
N ALA A 21 35.71 7.60 6.27
CA ALA A 21 34.86 8.79 6.19
C ALA A 21 35.14 9.63 4.93
N GLN A 22 36.40 9.66 4.45
CA GLN A 22 36.81 10.48 3.30
C GLN A 22 37.18 9.66 2.04
N ALA A 23 36.91 8.35 2.03
CA ALA A 23 37.16 7.51 0.86
C ALA A 23 36.50 8.08 -0.40
N ARG A 24 37.31 8.18 -1.46
CA ARG A 24 36.90 8.65 -2.78
C ARG A 24 36.30 7.48 -3.57
N VAL A 25 35.00 7.27 -3.38
CA VAL A 25 34.28 6.16 -4.00
C VAL A 25 33.56 6.67 -5.25
N ALA A 26 34.02 6.26 -6.43
CA ALA A 26 33.33 6.54 -7.68
C ALA A 26 32.03 5.73 -7.81
N GLN A 27 31.02 6.27 -8.48
CA GLN A 27 29.73 5.59 -8.65
C GLN A 27 29.88 4.31 -9.46
N GLU A 28 30.73 4.30 -10.49
CA GLU A 28 30.97 3.11 -11.30
C GLU A 28 31.57 1.98 -10.47
N ASP A 29 32.46 2.30 -9.52
CA ASP A 29 33.06 1.31 -8.62
C ASP A 29 32.07 0.80 -7.57
N TYR A 30 31.24 1.70 -7.02
CA TYR A 30 30.17 1.33 -6.10
C TYR A 30 29.11 0.42 -6.75
N GLU A 31 28.62 0.77 -7.95
CA GLU A 31 27.64 -0.03 -8.68
C GLU A 31 28.26 -1.33 -9.21
N GLY A 32 29.48 -1.26 -9.76
CA GLY A 32 30.18 -2.39 -10.35
C GLY A 32 30.62 -3.46 -9.33
N VAL A 33 30.83 -3.09 -8.06
CA VAL A 33 31.20 -4.06 -7.02
C VAL A 33 30.00 -4.86 -6.49
N LYS A 34 28.75 -4.43 -6.71
CA LYS A 34 27.55 -5.02 -6.08
C LYS A 34 27.44 -6.54 -6.23
N PRO A 35 27.65 -7.17 -7.41
CA PRO A 35 27.54 -8.62 -7.55
C PRO A 35 28.55 -9.37 -6.66
N LEU A 36 29.77 -8.82 -6.53
CA LEU A 36 30.81 -9.36 -5.67
C LEU A 36 30.47 -9.11 -4.20
N MET A 37 30.02 -7.90 -3.86
CA MET A 37 29.68 -7.54 -2.49
C MET A 37 28.49 -8.34 -1.96
N ARG A 38 27.53 -8.73 -2.80
CA ARG A 38 26.45 -9.67 -2.45
C ARG A 38 27.01 -11.01 -1.96
N GLN A 39 28.00 -11.57 -2.64
CA GLN A 39 28.62 -12.84 -2.26
C GLN A 39 29.43 -12.71 -0.96
N VAL A 40 30.14 -11.59 -0.81
CA VAL A 40 30.93 -11.27 0.41
C VAL A 40 30.01 -11.10 1.61
N TRP A 41 28.91 -10.35 1.44
CA TRP A 41 27.87 -10.14 2.43
C TRP A 41 27.32 -11.46 2.96
N ARG A 42 26.85 -12.32 2.04
CA ARG A 42 26.31 -13.65 2.37
C ARG A 42 27.35 -14.63 2.92
N GLY A 43 28.64 -14.32 2.81
CA GLY A 43 29.73 -15.19 3.24
C GLY A 43 30.00 -16.36 2.29
N GLU A 44 29.47 -16.29 1.07
CA GLU A 44 29.76 -17.22 -0.02
C GLU A 44 31.20 -17.03 -0.52
N ARG A 45 31.72 -15.79 -0.41
CA ARG A 45 33.07 -15.40 -0.83
C ARG A 45 33.79 -14.64 0.30
N TRP A 46 35.11 -14.88 0.42
CA TRP A 46 35.97 -14.27 1.45
C TRP A 46 35.41 -14.42 2.87
N ARG A 47 35.46 -15.66 3.39
CA ARG A 47 34.89 -15.99 4.72
C ARG A 47 35.50 -15.14 5.84
N ASN A 48 36.79 -14.87 5.78
CA ASN A 48 37.48 -13.94 6.67
C ASN A 48 37.70 -12.61 5.95
N LEU A 49 37.03 -11.54 6.43
CA LEU A 49 37.13 -10.23 5.81
C LEU A 49 38.41 -9.47 6.15
N LEU A 50 39.11 -9.90 7.20
CA LEU A 50 40.32 -9.25 7.72
C LEU A 50 41.59 -9.79 7.07
N GLU A 51 41.48 -10.89 6.30
CA GLU A 51 42.60 -11.51 5.61
C GLU A 51 42.89 -10.84 4.27
N THR A 52 44.17 -10.66 4.00
CA THR A 52 44.68 -10.12 2.75
C THR A 52 44.46 -11.10 1.60
N ILE A 53 43.69 -10.69 0.59
CA ILE A 53 43.46 -11.46 -0.64
C ILE A 53 44.44 -11.01 -1.72
N ARG A 54 45.15 -11.98 -2.32
CA ARG A 54 46.07 -11.74 -3.43
C ARG A 54 45.52 -12.39 -4.69
N SER A 55 45.35 -11.60 -5.76
CA SER A 55 45.00 -12.09 -7.08
C SER A 55 45.55 -11.13 -8.14
N GLN A 56 45.97 -11.66 -9.30
CA GLN A 56 46.49 -10.88 -10.43
C GLN A 56 47.60 -9.86 -10.05
N ASN A 57 48.52 -10.25 -9.16
CA ASN A 57 49.58 -9.38 -8.60
C ASN A 57 49.10 -8.13 -7.87
N GLN A 58 47.83 -8.09 -7.49
CA GLN A 58 47.23 -7.01 -6.72
C GLN A 58 46.64 -7.57 -5.42
N VAL A 59 46.55 -6.68 -4.44
CA VAL A 59 46.23 -7.02 -3.06
C VAL A 59 45.05 -6.17 -2.62
N LEU A 60 44.08 -6.80 -1.94
CA LEU A 60 43.01 -6.09 -1.26
C LEU A 60 42.68 -6.74 0.07
N ILE A 61 42.09 -5.96 0.98
CA ILE A 61 41.50 -6.44 2.22
C ILE A 61 39.98 -6.34 2.07
N PRO A 62 39.23 -7.45 2.13
CA PRO A 62 37.77 -7.43 1.95
C PRO A 62 37.04 -6.47 2.88
N ALA A 63 37.52 -6.30 4.11
CA ALA A 63 37.01 -5.32 5.07
C ALA A 63 37.02 -3.89 4.50
N HIS A 64 38.12 -3.47 3.86
CA HIS A 64 38.19 -2.17 3.18
C HIS A 64 37.20 -2.06 2.03
N VAL A 65 37.02 -3.14 1.26
CA VAL A 65 36.04 -3.14 0.17
C VAL A 65 34.61 -2.99 0.71
N LEU A 66 34.28 -3.67 1.81
CA LEU A 66 32.98 -3.55 2.46
C LEU A 66 32.75 -2.13 3.03
N LEU A 67 33.76 -1.54 3.66
CA LEU A 67 33.71 -0.16 4.17
C LEU A 67 33.60 0.86 3.03
N GLY A 68 34.33 0.66 1.92
CA GLY A 68 34.23 1.48 0.72
C GLY A 68 32.86 1.35 0.05
N TYR A 69 32.29 0.15 0.01
CA TYR A 69 30.92 -0.06 -0.48
C TYR A 69 29.89 0.64 0.41
N LEU A 70 30.04 0.52 1.74
CA LEU A 70 29.20 1.20 2.71
C LEU A 70 29.27 2.72 2.54
N ARG A 71 30.48 3.27 2.32
CA ARG A 71 30.67 4.67 1.98
C ARG A 71 29.97 5.05 0.67
N GLY A 72 30.12 4.25 -0.38
CA GLY A 72 29.41 4.45 -1.65
C GLY A 72 27.90 4.46 -1.49
N TYR A 73 27.35 3.49 -0.77
CA TYR A 73 25.93 3.45 -0.42
C TYR A 73 25.47 4.75 0.22
N PHE A 74 26.26 5.29 1.15
CA PHE A 74 25.95 6.54 1.83
C PHE A 74 26.16 7.82 1.02
N LEU A 75 26.98 7.78 -0.02
CA LEU A 75 27.14 8.89 -0.96
C LEU A 75 26.00 8.93 -1.98
N TYR A 76 25.56 7.76 -2.45
CA TYR A 76 24.67 7.64 -3.61
C TYR A 76 23.23 7.24 -3.26
N ARG A 77 22.93 6.89 -2.00
CA ARG A 77 21.58 6.51 -1.55
C ARG A 77 21.11 7.40 -0.39
N GLU A 78 19.80 7.61 -0.33
CA GLU A 78 19.17 8.29 0.81
C GLU A 78 19.31 7.42 2.06
N VAL A 79 19.75 8.05 3.15
CA VAL A 79 20.11 7.37 4.38
C VAL A 79 18.89 7.29 5.29
N PRO A 80 18.42 6.08 5.62
CA PRO A 80 17.24 5.95 6.44
C PRO A 80 17.52 6.37 7.89
N GLU A 81 16.50 6.88 8.56
CA GLU A 81 16.62 7.55 9.86
C GLU A 81 16.86 6.60 11.04
N ASN A 82 16.72 5.30 10.82
CA ASN A 82 16.93 4.26 11.84
C ASN A 82 17.23 2.92 11.18
N ASP A 83 17.75 1.99 11.99
CA ASP A 83 18.08 0.62 11.59
C ASP A 83 16.93 -0.10 10.88
N ARG A 84 15.67 0.09 11.35
CA ARG A 84 14.50 -0.58 10.77
C ARG A 84 14.24 -0.18 9.32
N ALA A 85 14.55 1.06 8.96
CA ALA A 85 14.43 1.56 7.60
C ALA A 85 15.71 1.37 6.78
N PHE A 86 16.87 1.29 7.43
CA PHE A 86 18.17 1.05 6.78
C PHE A 86 18.25 -0.32 6.12
N TRP A 87 17.97 -1.37 6.89
CA TRP A 87 18.22 -2.75 6.46
C TRP A 87 17.47 -3.17 5.19
N PRO A 88 16.16 -2.89 5.03
CA PRO A 88 15.46 -3.24 3.80
C PRO A 88 16.07 -2.59 2.56
N ASN A 89 16.51 -1.33 2.66
CA ASN A 89 17.07 -0.58 1.55
C ASN A 89 18.49 -1.04 1.21
N PHE A 90 19.33 -1.28 2.23
CA PHE A 90 20.68 -1.77 2.04
C PHE A 90 20.71 -3.18 1.43
N LEU A 91 19.83 -4.06 1.89
CA LEU A 91 19.70 -5.41 1.34
C LEU A 91 19.18 -5.38 -0.10
N LYS A 92 18.20 -4.53 -0.39
CA LYS A 92 17.69 -4.33 -1.75
C LYS A 92 18.78 -3.78 -2.69
N ASP A 93 19.62 -2.87 -2.23
CA ASP A 93 20.74 -2.32 -3.01
C ASP A 93 21.79 -3.39 -3.35
N LEU A 94 22.05 -4.31 -2.43
CA LEU A 94 22.85 -5.52 -2.68
C LEU A 94 22.12 -6.51 -3.61
N GLY A 95 20.84 -6.33 -3.92
CA GLY A 95 19.97 -7.25 -4.68
C GLY A 95 19.59 -8.51 -3.91
N ILE A 96 19.35 -8.36 -2.61
CA ILE A 96 18.75 -9.37 -1.74
C ILE A 96 17.29 -8.96 -1.53
N GLU A 97 16.38 -9.61 -2.25
CA GLU A 97 14.95 -9.30 -2.22
C GLU A 97 14.20 -10.12 -1.15
N GLY A 98 13.06 -9.61 -0.68
CA GLY A 98 12.15 -10.33 0.23
C GLY A 98 12.60 -10.39 1.70
N ARG A 99 13.71 -9.75 2.08
CA ARG A 99 14.21 -9.70 3.46
C ARG A 99 14.23 -8.27 4.02
N HIS A 100 13.68 -8.10 5.22
CA HIS A 100 13.65 -6.80 5.91
C HIS A 100 14.82 -6.58 6.87
N LEU A 101 15.50 -7.64 7.31
CA LEU A 101 16.62 -7.58 8.25
C LEU A 101 17.81 -8.47 7.80
N PRO A 102 19.04 -8.12 8.19
CA PRO A 102 20.22 -8.98 8.05
C PRO A 102 20.07 -10.23 8.91
N THR A 103 20.74 -11.31 8.52
CA THR A 103 20.93 -12.44 9.46
C THR A 103 21.92 -12.04 10.54
N GLN A 104 21.88 -12.71 11.69
CA GLN A 104 22.81 -12.43 12.79
C GLN A 104 24.28 -12.54 12.33
N VAL A 105 24.61 -13.53 11.50
CA VAL A 105 25.96 -13.74 10.97
C VAL A 105 26.42 -12.60 10.05
N GLU A 106 25.53 -12.10 9.19
CA GLU A 106 25.82 -10.97 8.31
C GLU A 106 26.03 -9.68 9.12
N TYR A 107 25.17 -9.46 10.12
CA TYR A 107 25.25 -8.31 11.02
C TYR A 107 26.54 -8.33 11.86
N ASP A 108 26.88 -9.49 12.45
CA ASP A 108 28.12 -9.67 13.22
C ASP A 108 29.36 -9.49 12.35
N ARG A 109 29.33 -9.95 11.10
CA ARG A 109 30.43 -9.77 10.16
C ARG A 109 30.69 -8.30 9.84
N LEU A 110 29.63 -7.52 9.57
CA LEU A 110 29.78 -6.08 9.33
C LEU A 110 30.25 -5.36 10.60
N TRP A 111 29.69 -5.71 11.76
CA TRP A 111 30.10 -5.12 13.03
C TRP A 111 31.56 -5.42 13.35
N GLY A 112 32.04 -6.64 13.09
CA GLY A 112 33.44 -7.01 13.27
C GLY A 112 34.38 -6.24 12.35
N VAL A 113 33.94 -5.87 11.13
CA VAL A 113 34.72 -4.99 10.25
C VAL A 113 34.78 -3.56 10.77
N LEU A 114 33.67 -3.04 11.31
CA LEU A 114 33.63 -1.70 11.93
C LEU A 114 34.47 -1.64 13.21
N ASP A 115 34.49 -2.69 14.00
CA ASP A 115 35.30 -2.79 15.22
C ASP A 115 36.80 -2.95 14.93
N TRP A 116 37.14 -3.62 13.83
CA TRP A 116 38.53 -3.85 13.44
C TRP A 116 39.23 -2.60 12.89
N HIS A 117 38.53 -1.74 12.14
CA HIS A 117 39.17 -0.61 11.47
C HIS A 117 39.33 0.59 12.43
N ASP A 118 40.55 1.14 12.52
CA ASP A 118 40.95 2.15 13.51
C ASP A 118 40.07 3.40 13.55
N GLU A 119 39.58 3.84 12.39
CA GLU A 119 38.72 5.02 12.27
C GLU A 119 37.28 4.74 12.73
N THR A 120 36.78 3.53 12.51
CA THR A 120 35.38 3.19 12.76
C THR A 120 35.14 2.63 14.15
N SER A 121 36.16 1.97 14.72
CA SER A 121 36.09 1.36 16.05
C SER A 121 35.81 2.38 17.16
N ARG A 122 36.38 3.59 17.02
CA ARG A 122 36.17 4.72 17.94
C ARG A 122 34.78 5.34 17.85
N CYS A 123 34.04 5.03 16.78
CA CYS A 123 32.73 5.58 16.49
C CYS A 123 31.59 4.60 16.82
N LEU A 124 31.89 3.40 17.31
CA LEU A 124 30.87 2.41 17.67
C LEU A 124 29.97 2.93 18.79
N LYS A 125 28.66 2.94 18.55
CA LYS A 125 27.62 3.31 19.51
C LYS A 125 26.79 2.10 19.93
N PHE A 126 26.29 2.17 21.15
CA PHE A 126 25.42 1.16 21.74
C PHE A 126 24.23 1.86 22.40
N HIS A 127 23.05 1.26 22.30
CA HIS A 127 21.87 1.65 23.05
C HIS A 127 22.05 1.35 24.55
N GLU A 128 21.23 1.96 25.40
CA GLU A 128 21.29 1.79 26.86
C GLU A 128 21.13 0.32 27.31
N ASN A 129 20.41 -0.49 26.54
CA ASN A 129 20.22 -1.91 26.78
C ASN A 129 21.41 -2.79 26.32
N GLY A 130 22.51 -2.18 25.86
CA GLY A 130 23.69 -2.87 25.33
C GLY A 130 23.56 -3.37 23.89
N ALA A 131 22.41 -3.15 23.24
CA ALA A 131 22.26 -3.46 21.82
C ALA A 131 23.11 -2.50 20.98
N ARG A 132 23.66 -3.02 19.90
CA ARG A 132 24.48 -2.26 18.93
C ARG A 132 23.61 -1.24 18.21
N ASP A 133 24.01 0.03 18.23
CA ASP A 133 23.34 1.12 17.53
C ASP A 133 24.03 1.34 16.19
N PHE A 134 23.50 0.71 15.13
CA PHE A 134 24.17 0.69 13.85
C PHE A 134 24.08 2.04 13.16
N ILE A 135 22.89 2.63 13.02
CA ILE A 135 22.76 3.98 12.45
C ILE A 135 23.51 5.02 13.28
N GLY A 136 23.48 4.95 14.61
CA GLY A 136 24.25 5.87 15.46
C GLY A 136 25.77 5.72 15.29
N THR A 137 26.25 4.50 15.03
CA THR A 137 27.66 4.21 14.71
C THR A 137 28.06 4.83 13.38
N LEU A 138 27.27 4.56 12.33
CA LEU A 138 27.52 5.12 11.01
C LEU A 138 27.44 6.65 11.04
N ASP A 139 26.54 7.21 11.86
CA ASP A 139 26.46 8.63 12.12
C ASP A 139 27.74 9.18 12.69
N ALA A 140 28.36 8.50 13.66
CA ALA A 140 29.64 8.93 14.18
C ALA A 140 30.79 8.77 13.17
N ILE A 141 30.73 7.79 12.25
CA ILE A 141 31.78 7.54 11.24
C ILE A 141 31.70 8.55 10.10
N PHE A 142 30.53 8.66 9.48
CA PHE A 142 30.31 9.47 8.29
C PHE A 142 29.82 10.88 8.64
N HIS A 143 29.70 11.20 9.94
CA HIS A 143 29.10 12.42 10.46
C HIS A 143 27.68 12.63 9.89
N PHE A 144 26.77 11.68 10.14
CA PHE A 144 25.33 11.79 9.81
C PHE A 144 24.58 12.84 10.64
N LYS A 145 25.15 14.04 10.74
CA LYS A 145 24.36 15.19 10.33
C LYS A 145 24.47 15.29 8.81
N ALA A 146 23.93 14.27 8.12
CA ALA A 146 23.53 14.43 6.74
C ALA A 146 22.56 15.59 6.76
N LEU A 147 23.06 16.77 6.40
CA LEU A 147 22.23 17.92 6.20
C LEU A 147 21.16 17.43 5.23
N ARG A 148 19.92 17.26 5.70
CA ARG A 148 18.80 16.87 4.83
C ARG A 148 18.76 17.85 3.66
N LEU A 149 18.16 17.50 2.54
CA LEU A 149 18.21 18.34 1.34
C LEU A 149 17.97 19.84 1.63
N ASN A 150 16.99 20.17 2.47
CA ASN A 150 16.74 21.55 2.92
C ASN A 150 17.90 22.12 3.73
N ALA A 151 18.37 21.45 4.78
CA ALA A 151 19.51 21.91 5.58
C ALA A 151 20.82 22.01 4.76
N LEU A 152 20.98 21.17 3.73
CA LEU A 152 22.11 21.20 2.80
C LEU A 152 22.01 22.43 1.91
N LYS A 153 20.84 22.66 1.30
CA LYS A 153 20.52 23.85 0.51
C LYS A 153 20.69 25.11 1.34
N ASP A 154 20.10 25.21 2.52
CA ASP A 154 20.20 26.37 3.41
C ASP A 154 21.64 26.66 3.83
N SER A 155 22.39 25.61 4.20
CA SER A 155 23.79 25.77 4.57
C SER A 155 24.66 26.15 3.38
N PHE A 156 24.34 25.65 2.18
CA PHE A 156 25.01 26.03 0.95
C PHE A 156 24.67 27.46 0.53
N LEU A 157 23.41 27.88 0.63
CA LEU A 157 22.98 29.26 0.38
C LEU A 157 23.68 30.23 1.34
N ALA A 158 23.74 29.89 2.63
CA ALA A 158 24.49 30.68 3.62
C ALA A 158 25.98 30.75 3.28
N PHE A 159 26.59 29.62 2.89
CA PHE A 159 27.99 29.58 2.45
C PHE A 159 28.22 30.41 1.18
N TYR A 160 27.34 30.33 0.19
CA TYR A 160 27.41 31.07 -1.06
C TYR A 160 27.30 32.58 -0.84
N GLN A 161 26.43 33.03 0.07
CA GLN A 161 26.23 34.45 0.39
C GLN A 161 27.33 35.05 1.26
N THR A 162 27.83 34.28 2.24
CA THR A 162 28.71 34.81 3.29
C THR A 162 30.17 34.40 3.13
N GLY A 163 30.45 33.38 2.30
CA GLY A 163 31.76 32.74 2.17
C GLY A 163 32.16 31.89 3.39
N VAL A 164 31.34 31.83 4.44
CA VAL A 164 31.65 31.13 5.69
C VAL A 164 30.81 29.86 5.79
N LEU A 165 31.48 28.72 6.01
CA LEU A 165 30.84 27.43 6.12
C LEU A 165 30.26 27.23 7.54
N PRO A 166 28.94 26.96 7.69
CA PRO A 166 28.35 26.67 9.00
C PRO A 166 29.05 25.49 9.69
N GLU A 167 29.18 25.51 11.01
CA GLU A 167 29.86 24.43 11.78
C GLU A 167 29.31 23.04 11.44
N ARG A 168 27.98 22.92 11.34
CA ARG A 168 27.28 21.69 10.94
C ARG A 168 27.58 21.22 9.51
N ALA A 169 28.08 22.11 8.66
CA ALA A 169 28.40 21.85 7.26
C ALA A 169 29.89 21.68 7.00
N GLN A 170 30.75 21.83 8.02
CA GLN A 170 32.21 21.68 7.91
C GLN A 170 32.66 20.39 7.19
N PRO A 171 32.04 19.22 7.43
CA PRO A 171 32.37 18.00 6.68
C PRO A 171 32.09 18.06 5.17
N TYR A 172 31.25 19.00 4.73
CA TYR A 172 30.86 19.21 3.33
C TYR A 172 31.68 20.28 2.62
N GLU A 173 32.72 20.85 3.24
CA GLU A 173 33.47 21.98 2.68
C GLU A 173 33.88 21.78 1.21
N ARG A 174 34.47 20.61 0.91
CA ARG A 174 34.92 20.30 -0.44
C ARG A 174 33.76 20.20 -1.44
N VAL A 175 32.64 19.61 -1.02
CA VAL A 175 31.41 19.49 -1.82
C VAL A 175 30.84 20.88 -2.10
N PHE A 176 30.80 21.76 -1.09
CA PHE A 176 30.25 23.10 -1.20
C PHE A 176 31.11 23.99 -2.09
N ARG A 177 32.43 23.94 -1.98
CA ARG A 177 33.33 24.70 -2.88
C ARG A 177 33.16 24.28 -4.34
N LYS A 178 33.00 22.97 -4.60
CA LYS A 178 32.77 22.45 -5.95
C LYS A 178 31.37 22.77 -6.48
N LEU A 179 30.36 22.69 -5.63
CA LEU A 179 29.00 23.10 -5.97
C LEU A 179 28.94 24.60 -6.25
N GLN A 180 29.67 25.43 -5.50
CA GLN A 180 29.77 26.87 -5.75
C GLN A 180 30.31 27.14 -7.16
N ALA A 181 31.43 26.53 -7.53
CA ALA A 181 31.99 26.68 -8.88
C ALA A 181 31.01 26.23 -9.98
N ALA A 182 30.25 25.15 -9.73
CA ALA A 182 29.21 24.71 -10.65
C ALA A 182 28.05 25.71 -10.76
N MET A 183 27.61 26.27 -9.63
CA MET A 183 26.50 27.23 -9.58
C MET A 183 26.89 28.58 -10.19
N GLU A 184 28.11 29.07 -9.97
CA GLU A 184 28.62 30.30 -10.57
C GLU A 184 28.58 30.19 -12.11
N LEU A 185 29.10 29.09 -12.65
CA LEU A 185 29.05 28.83 -14.09
C LEU A 185 27.61 28.75 -14.62
N LEU A 186 26.70 28.05 -13.93
CA LEU A 186 25.30 27.97 -14.33
C LEU A 186 24.59 29.34 -14.29
N LEU A 187 24.93 30.19 -13.33
CA LEU A 187 24.31 31.50 -13.15
C LEU A 187 24.81 32.56 -14.15
N GLU A 188 26.04 32.42 -14.65
CA GLU A 188 26.65 33.31 -15.65
C GLU A 188 26.11 33.09 -17.08
N GLU A 189 25.53 31.92 -17.36
CA GLU A 189 25.14 31.51 -18.70
C GLU A 189 23.69 31.91 -19.06
N GLU A 190 23.48 32.33 -20.32
CA GLU A 190 22.16 32.76 -20.79
C GLU A 190 21.22 31.56 -21.08
N ALA A 191 21.78 30.45 -21.56
CA ALA A 191 21.07 29.23 -21.88
C ALA A 191 21.55 28.08 -20.99
N VAL A 192 20.85 27.87 -19.88
CA VAL A 192 21.15 26.76 -18.95
C VAL A 192 20.62 25.42 -19.47
N PRO A 193 21.31 24.30 -19.17
CA PRO A 193 20.79 22.96 -19.45
C PRO A 193 19.52 22.67 -18.64
N ASP A 194 18.82 21.57 -18.96
CA ASP A 194 17.69 21.12 -18.13
C ASP A 194 18.20 20.74 -16.73
N LEU A 195 17.94 21.63 -15.75
CA LEU A 195 18.37 21.46 -14.36
C LEU A 195 17.64 20.31 -13.64
N CYS A 196 16.68 19.65 -14.29
CA CYS A 196 16.04 18.42 -13.82
C CYS A 196 16.61 17.14 -14.46
N ASP A 197 17.61 17.25 -15.35
CA ASP A 197 18.30 16.11 -15.98
C ASP A 197 19.78 16.08 -15.55
N GLU A 198 20.15 15.06 -14.76
CA GLU A 198 21.52 14.87 -14.26
C GLU A 198 22.54 14.78 -15.41
N GLY A 199 22.22 14.06 -16.48
CA GLY A 199 23.12 13.84 -17.61
C GLY A 199 23.36 15.13 -18.40
N ALA A 200 22.30 15.92 -18.61
CA ALA A 200 22.40 17.21 -19.29
C ALA A 200 23.26 18.20 -18.51
N VAL A 201 23.09 18.28 -17.18
CA VAL A 201 23.88 19.17 -16.32
C VAL A 201 25.34 18.75 -16.30
N LEU A 202 25.64 17.46 -16.07
CA LEU A 202 27.02 16.98 -16.02
C LEU A 202 27.73 17.13 -17.36
N GLY A 203 27.04 16.86 -18.47
CA GLY A 203 27.56 17.09 -19.81
C GLY A 203 27.93 18.55 -20.04
N PHE A 204 27.05 19.47 -19.67
CA PHE A 204 27.28 20.91 -19.77
C PHE A 204 28.50 21.38 -18.95
N LEU A 205 28.59 20.97 -17.67
CA LEU A 205 29.72 21.34 -16.81
C LEU A 205 31.04 20.77 -17.33
N GLN A 206 31.02 19.56 -17.89
CA GLN A 206 32.21 18.93 -18.48
C GLN A 206 32.64 19.63 -19.79
N GLU A 207 31.71 20.03 -20.65
CA GLU A 207 31.98 20.81 -21.87
C GLU A 207 32.60 22.17 -21.54
N ALA A 208 32.17 22.79 -20.44
CA ALA A 208 32.77 24.01 -19.90
C ALA A 208 34.13 23.79 -19.19
N GLY A 209 34.63 22.55 -19.16
CA GLY A 209 35.92 22.18 -18.55
C GLY A 209 35.89 22.08 -17.02
N LEU A 210 34.72 22.13 -16.38
CA LEU A 210 34.59 22.03 -14.93
C LEU A 210 34.44 20.55 -14.49
N TYR A 211 35.52 19.99 -13.97
CA TYR A 211 35.49 18.68 -13.31
C TYR A 211 35.21 18.83 -11.80
N LEU A 212 34.07 18.30 -11.37
CA LEU A 212 33.63 18.37 -9.98
C LEU A 212 34.38 17.38 -9.08
N GLY A 213 34.74 16.22 -9.63
CA GLY A 213 35.45 15.14 -8.94
C GLY A 213 34.60 14.44 -7.88
N GLU A 214 35.19 13.44 -7.22
CA GLU A 214 34.45 12.61 -6.25
C GLU A 214 34.61 13.09 -4.79
N PRO A 215 33.52 13.18 -4.01
CA PRO A 215 32.13 12.94 -4.43
C PRO A 215 31.55 14.09 -5.27
N ASP A 216 30.81 13.75 -6.34
CA ASP A 216 30.18 14.72 -7.23
C ASP A 216 29.00 15.45 -6.53
N PRO A 217 29.05 16.79 -6.37
CA PRO A 217 28.04 17.57 -5.68
C PRO A 217 26.70 17.63 -6.44
N VAL A 218 26.71 17.59 -7.77
CA VAL A 218 25.49 17.60 -8.60
C VAL A 218 24.78 16.27 -8.42
N ARG A 219 25.51 15.15 -8.54
CA ARG A 219 24.95 13.81 -8.29
C ARG A 219 24.42 13.68 -6.87
N LEU A 220 25.12 14.24 -5.88
CA LEU A 220 24.66 14.27 -4.49
C LEU A 220 23.30 14.97 -4.33
N LEU A 221 23.05 16.05 -5.08
CA LEU A 221 21.76 16.74 -5.10
C LEU A 221 20.68 15.93 -5.82
N PHE A 222 20.98 15.40 -7.02
CA PHE A 222 20.04 14.59 -7.80
C PHE A 222 19.59 13.34 -7.07
N ASN A 223 20.51 12.63 -6.42
CA ASN A 223 20.18 11.45 -5.60
C ASN A 223 19.20 11.74 -4.44
N ARG A 224 19.08 13.01 -4.04
CA ARG A 224 18.15 13.44 -2.98
C ARG A 224 16.85 14.02 -3.56
N SER A 225 16.92 14.64 -4.72
CA SER A 225 15.75 15.07 -5.50
C SER A 225 16.19 15.53 -6.89
N ASP A 226 15.48 15.06 -7.92
CA ASP A 226 15.66 15.51 -9.31
C ASP A 226 15.44 17.02 -9.50
N LYS A 227 14.82 17.70 -8.53
CA LYS A 227 14.58 19.16 -8.55
C LYS A 227 15.53 19.96 -7.67
N ALA A 228 16.45 19.28 -6.97
CA ALA A 228 17.30 19.92 -5.98
C ALA A 228 18.13 21.05 -6.56
N LEU A 229 18.78 20.81 -7.71
CA LEU A 229 19.62 21.78 -8.39
C LEU A 229 18.80 22.91 -9.00
N HIS A 230 17.68 22.58 -9.66
CA HIS A 230 16.73 23.55 -10.19
C HIS A 230 16.26 24.54 -9.11
N ASP A 231 15.80 24.05 -7.96
CA ASP A 231 15.34 24.91 -6.86
C ASP A 231 16.46 25.82 -6.36
N LEU A 232 17.67 25.28 -6.21
CA LEU A 232 18.83 26.02 -5.71
C LEU A 232 19.26 27.13 -6.68
N TYR A 233 19.25 26.84 -7.99
CA TYR A 233 19.52 27.80 -9.05
C TYR A 233 18.57 29.01 -9.01
N TRP A 234 17.27 28.74 -8.94
CA TRP A 234 16.27 29.81 -8.88
C TRP A 234 16.33 30.62 -7.59
N GLU A 235 16.59 29.96 -6.45
CA GLU A 235 16.79 30.68 -5.19
C GLU A 235 18.02 31.61 -5.22
N LEU A 236 19.09 31.23 -5.93
CA LEU A 236 20.28 32.08 -6.11
C LEU A 236 20.07 33.22 -7.13
N ARG A 237 19.28 33.03 -8.19
CA ARG A 237 18.96 34.10 -9.16
C ARG A 237 18.10 35.23 -8.57
N GLY A 238 17.57 35.08 -7.35
CA GLY A 238 16.65 36.06 -6.74
C GLY A 238 15.24 36.01 -7.32
N ASP A 239 15.05 35.33 -8.45
CA ASP A 239 13.77 34.89 -8.97
C ASP A 239 13.29 33.71 -8.13
N LYS A 240 12.63 34.03 -7.00
CA LYS A 240 11.85 33.02 -6.29
C LYS A 240 11.01 32.29 -7.33
N PRO A 241 11.07 30.95 -7.43
CA PRO A 241 10.16 30.24 -8.30
C PRO A 241 8.76 30.74 -7.96
N ALA A 242 7.97 31.08 -8.98
CA ALA A 242 6.63 31.66 -8.88
C ALA A 242 5.62 30.81 -8.07
N ALA A 243 6.09 29.76 -7.37
CA ALA A 243 5.37 28.87 -6.49
C ALA A 243 5.66 29.07 -4.99
N ARG A 244 6.19 30.23 -4.54
CA ARG A 244 6.05 30.69 -3.14
C ARG A 244 4.90 31.70 -2.99
N GLN A 245 3.79 31.51 -3.71
CA GLN A 245 2.51 31.80 -3.07
C GLN A 245 2.42 30.84 -1.89
N LYS A 246 2.28 31.39 -0.68
CA LYS A 246 1.79 30.71 0.51
C LYS A 246 0.38 30.19 0.24
N SER A 247 0.23 29.25 -0.68
CA SER A 247 -0.75 28.20 -0.54
C SER A 247 -0.24 27.39 0.62
N THR A 248 -0.91 27.49 1.75
CA THR A 248 -1.04 26.38 2.69
C THR A 248 -1.27 25.10 1.87
N ARG A 249 -0.21 24.37 1.51
CA ARG A 249 -0.30 23.01 0.93
C ARG A 249 -0.65 22.00 2.03
N LEU A 250 -1.62 22.37 2.86
CA LEU A 250 -2.32 21.51 3.82
C LEU A 250 -3.40 20.66 3.12
N GLY A 251 -3.20 20.33 1.83
CA GLY A 251 -4.29 19.87 0.99
C GLY A 251 -3.86 18.86 -0.04
N HIS A 252 -4.17 17.60 0.22
CA HIS A 252 -4.58 16.71 -0.87
C HIS A 252 -5.97 17.15 -1.32
N LYS A 253 -6.35 16.97 -2.61
CA LYS A 253 -7.67 17.40 -3.11
C LYS A 253 -8.84 16.87 -2.26
N GLN A 254 -8.66 15.71 -1.63
CA GLN A 254 -9.67 15.03 -0.82
C GLN A 254 -9.52 15.22 0.69
N VAL A 255 -8.46 15.87 1.19
CA VAL A 255 -8.23 16.03 2.63
C VAL A 255 -7.85 17.46 2.94
N ARG A 256 -8.63 18.12 3.79
CA ARG A 256 -8.38 19.47 4.29
C ARG A 256 -8.01 19.39 5.77
N VAL A 257 -6.86 19.95 6.12
CA VAL A 257 -6.41 20.04 7.51
C VAL A 257 -6.88 21.36 8.13
N GLU A 258 -7.52 21.28 9.30
CA GLU A 258 -7.87 22.41 10.15
C GLU A 258 -7.04 22.35 11.43
N LEU A 259 -6.29 23.40 11.73
CA LEU A 259 -5.49 23.47 12.96
C LEU A 259 -6.36 23.90 14.13
N LEU A 260 -6.43 23.08 15.18
CA LEU A 260 -7.21 23.37 16.38
C LEU A 260 -6.39 24.13 17.44
N LYS A 261 -5.09 23.86 17.49
CA LYS A 261 -4.15 24.59 18.35
C LYS A 261 -2.89 24.92 17.55
N SER A 262 -2.62 26.21 17.34
CA SER A 262 -1.46 26.69 16.60
C SER A 262 -0.19 26.58 17.44
N LEU A 263 0.81 25.86 16.94
CA LEU A 263 2.19 25.92 17.41
C LEU A 263 2.99 26.79 16.43
N PRO A 264 3.80 27.76 16.91
CA PRO A 264 4.64 28.57 16.03
C PRO A 264 5.61 27.72 15.21
N SER A 265 6.07 26.62 15.79
CA SER A 265 7.01 25.67 15.19
C SER A 265 6.37 24.65 14.26
N LEU A 266 5.13 24.83 13.78
CA LEU A 266 4.50 23.86 12.87
C LEU A 266 4.77 24.24 11.40
N GLU A 267 5.55 23.42 10.71
CA GLU A 267 5.86 23.62 9.29
C GLU A 267 4.79 23.03 8.38
N GLU A 268 4.40 21.77 8.60
CA GLU A 268 3.56 21.04 7.65
C GLU A 268 2.78 19.87 8.25
N ILE A 269 1.57 19.63 7.75
CA ILE A 269 0.81 18.40 7.95
C ILE A 269 0.50 17.80 6.58
N ARG A 270 1.10 16.64 6.26
CA ARG A 270 0.87 15.90 5.02
C ARG A 270 0.19 14.57 5.30
N PRO A 271 -1.08 14.39 4.90
CA PRO A 271 -1.63 13.05 4.69
C PRO A 271 -0.85 12.39 3.54
N THR A 272 -0.29 11.20 3.77
CA THR A 272 0.35 10.40 2.72
C THR A 272 -0.75 9.68 1.96
N LEU A 273 -1.14 10.25 0.83
CA LEU A 273 -2.14 9.67 -0.05
C LEU A 273 -1.45 9.22 -1.33
N ASN A 274 -1.68 7.97 -1.72
CA ASN A 274 -1.40 7.51 -3.07
C ASN A 274 -2.20 8.37 -4.07
N ARG A 275 -1.88 8.33 -5.36
CA ARG A 275 -2.69 9.00 -6.40
C ARG A 275 -4.14 8.50 -6.48
N GLU A 276 -4.45 7.42 -5.77
CA GLU A 276 -5.78 6.81 -5.69
C GLU A 276 -6.74 7.64 -4.81
N PRO A 277 -8.06 7.61 -5.09
CA PRO A 277 -9.07 8.21 -4.24
C PRO A 277 -9.07 7.59 -2.84
N LEU A 278 -9.29 8.44 -1.84
CA LEU A 278 -9.49 8.00 -0.46
C LEU A 278 -10.78 7.19 -0.30
N LEU A 279 -10.76 6.08 0.43
CA LEU A 279 -11.92 5.20 0.67
C LEU A 279 -12.27 5.17 2.16
N GLU A 280 -13.56 5.07 2.50
CA GLU A 280 -14.02 4.89 3.88
C GLU A 280 -13.46 3.59 4.50
N GLY A 281 -13.12 3.65 5.79
CA GLY A 281 -12.62 2.48 6.53
C GLY A 281 -11.16 2.12 6.25
N TRP A 282 -10.52 2.80 5.30
CA TRP A 282 -9.12 2.56 4.98
C TRP A 282 -8.19 3.28 5.95
N LYS A 283 -7.15 2.58 6.39
CA LYS A 283 -6.13 3.18 7.26
C LYS A 283 -5.22 4.10 6.42
N VAL A 284 -5.27 5.39 6.72
CA VAL A 284 -4.50 6.44 6.05
C VAL A 284 -3.37 6.87 6.96
N TYR A 285 -2.17 6.92 6.43
CA TYR A 285 -1.01 7.40 7.16
C TYR A 285 -0.72 8.83 6.79
N GLY A 286 -0.20 9.60 7.74
CA GLY A 286 0.24 10.96 7.53
C GLY A 286 1.52 11.26 8.30
N LYS A 287 2.11 12.39 7.96
CA LYS A 287 3.31 12.93 8.56
C LYS A 287 3.02 14.37 8.98
N LEU A 288 3.33 14.67 10.24
CA LEU A 288 3.36 16.03 10.75
C LEU A 288 4.81 16.42 10.94
N THR A 289 5.22 17.57 10.40
CA THR A 289 6.59 18.10 10.47
C THR A 289 6.57 19.47 11.15
N LEU A 290 7.47 19.66 12.12
CA LEU A 290 7.73 20.94 12.77
C LEU A 290 8.82 21.72 12.00
N GLU A 291 8.89 23.04 12.19
CA GLU A 291 9.88 23.95 11.56
C GLU A 291 11.33 23.58 11.88
N ASP A 292 11.56 22.89 13.00
CA ASP A 292 12.87 22.35 13.38
C ASP A 292 13.21 21.03 12.66
N GLY A 293 12.30 20.51 11.83
CA GLY A 293 12.45 19.29 11.06
C GLY A 293 12.12 17.99 11.83
N ARG A 294 11.74 18.06 13.10
CA ARG A 294 11.15 16.91 13.82
C ARG A 294 9.82 16.58 13.17
N PHE A 295 9.51 15.30 13.09
CA PHE A 295 8.23 14.86 12.56
C PHE A 295 7.70 13.66 13.32
N ARG A 296 6.38 13.51 13.29
CA ARG A 296 5.69 12.33 13.83
C ARG A 296 4.74 11.81 12.77
N ARG A 297 4.65 10.49 12.69
CA ARG A 297 3.63 9.84 11.88
C ARG A 297 2.35 9.79 12.69
N PHE A 298 1.24 9.98 12.00
CA PHE A 298 -0.09 9.71 12.53
C PHE A 298 -0.80 8.79 11.56
N ASP A 299 -1.82 8.12 12.05
CA ASP A 299 -2.74 7.39 11.22
C ASP A 299 -4.18 7.73 11.61
N TRP A 300 -5.08 7.60 10.65
CA TRP A 300 -6.49 7.86 10.81
C TRP A 300 -7.29 7.03 9.82
N VAL A 301 -8.59 6.96 10.06
CA VAL A 301 -9.53 6.24 9.22
C VAL A 301 -10.65 7.21 8.85
N PRO A 302 -10.89 7.52 7.57
CA PRO A 302 -12.03 8.32 7.17
C PRO A 302 -13.32 7.56 7.45
N ARG A 303 -14.29 8.24 8.06
CA ARG A 303 -15.56 7.67 8.50
C ARG A 303 -16.70 8.58 8.08
N PHE A 304 -17.82 7.99 7.70
CA PHE A 304 -19.05 8.73 7.47
C PHE A 304 -20.10 8.37 8.51
N THR A 305 -21.03 9.28 8.77
CA THR A 305 -22.24 8.99 9.55
C THR A 305 -23.09 7.92 8.85
N THR A 306 -24.11 7.41 9.54
CA THR A 306 -25.13 6.56 8.94
C THR A 306 -25.85 7.26 7.79
N GLU A 307 -26.04 8.58 7.90
CA GLU A 307 -26.67 9.42 6.88
C GLU A 307 -25.75 9.76 5.71
N GLY A 308 -24.45 9.49 5.83
CA GLY A 308 -23.47 9.69 4.76
C GLY A 308 -22.73 11.02 4.79
N ASP A 309 -22.72 11.70 5.95
CA ASP A 309 -21.94 12.92 6.15
C ASP A 309 -20.52 12.58 6.62
N PRO A 310 -19.47 13.23 6.09
CA PRO A 310 -18.10 12.97 6.48
C PRO A 310 -17.88 13.41 7.94
N ILE A 311 -17.27 12.53 8.75
CA ILE A 311 -16.93 12.80 10.14
C ILE A 311 -15.49 13.33 10.17
N PRO A 312 -15.26 14.59 10.58
CA PRO A 312 -13.91 15.10 10.72
C PRO A 312 -13.16 14.38 11.85
N GLU A 313 -11.93 13.95 11.60
CA GLU A 313 -11.11 13.26 12.59
C GLU A 313 -10.21 14.23 13.34
N GLU A 314 -10.36 14.30 14.66
CA GLU A 314 -9.45 15.07 15.52
C GLU A 314 -8.29 14.20 15.95
N LEU A 315 -7.08 14.69 15.69
CA LEU A 315 -5.84 14.01 16.03
C LEU A 315 -5.01 14.88 16.96
N GLU A 316 -4.41 14.20 17.92
CA GLU A 316 -3.40 14.75 18.82
C GLU A 316 -2.09 14.00 18.60
N VAL A 317 -1.05 14.75 18.26
CA VAL A 317 0.29 14.21 18.07
C VAL A 317 1.23 14.89 19.06
N SER A 318 1.80 14.08 19.96
CA SER A 318 2.77 14.50 20.95
C SER A 318 4.20 14.22 20.50
N PHE A 319 5.08 15.18 20.78
CA PHE A 319 6.53 15.09 20.61
C PHE A 319 7.20 14.86 21.97
N GLU A 320 8.43 14.35 21.94
CA GLU A 320 9.15 13.90 23.15
C GLU A 320 9.55 15.05 24.08
N GLU A 321 9.67 16.27 23.56
CA GLU A 321 9.94 17.49 24.34
C GLU A 321 8.65 18.17 24.86
N GLY A 322 7.50 17.49 24.73
CA GLY A 322 6.23 17.92 25.31
C GLY A 322 5.35 18.78 24.41
N GLU A 323 5.75 19.04 23.16
CA GLU A 323 4.89 19.74 22.20
C GLU A 323 3.72 18.85 21.77
N ILE A 324 2.52 19.42 21.78
CA ILE A 324 1.29 18.74 21.38
C ILE A 324 0.65 19.53 20.25
N VAL A 325 0.58 18.94 19.06
CA VAL A 325 -0.15 19.50 17.94
C VAL A 325 -1.52 18.85 17.85
N ARG A 326 -2.57 19.68 17.86
CA ARG A 326 -3.95 19.26 17.67
C ARG A 326 -4.49 19.79 16.36
N PHE A 327 -4.99 18.90 15.52
CA PHE A 327 -5.55 19.24 14.23
C PHE A 327 -6.73 18.33 13.90
N ARG A 328 -7.60 18.81 13.02
CA ARG A 328 -8.78 18.12 12.53
C ARG A 328 -8.65 17.87 11.04
N LEU A 329 -8.90 16.65 10.62
CA LEU A 329 -8.86 16.22 9.22
C LEU A 329 -10.28 16.14 8.67
N HIS A 330 -10.58 16.98 7.69
CA HIS A 330 -11.80 16.89 6.89
C HIS A 330 -11.51 16.08 5.63
N HIS A 331 -12.44 15.23 5.21
CA HIS A 331 -12.20 14.33 4.09
C HIS A 331 -13.35 14.25 3.08
N GLN A 332 -13.00 13.88 1.85
CA GLN A 332 -13.90 13.56 0.74
C GLN A 332 -13.58 12.16 0.23
N ALA A 333 -13.78 11.17 1.10
CA ALA A 333 -13.54 9.77 0.79
C ALA A 333 -14.74 9.20 0.01
N PHE A 334 -14.52 8.15 -0.76
CA PHE A 334 -15.60 7.38 -1.36
C PHE A 334 -16.18 6.46 -0.30
N ALA A 335 -17.51 6.43 -0.22
CA ALA A 335 -18.23 5.55 0.68
C ALA A 335 -19.47 4.98 0.00
N ILE A 336 -19.97 3.88 0.56
CA ILE A 336 -21.20 3.24 0.13
C ILE A 336 -22.11 3.06 1.33
N ARG A 337 -23.40 3.32 1.14
CA ARG A 337 -24.45 2.99 2.11
C ARG A 337 -25.45 2.04 1.49
N PHE A 338 -25.89 1.09 2.29
CA PHE A 338 -26.94 0.15 1.93
C PHE A 338 -28.26 0.66 2.49
N SER A 339 -29.34 0.54 1.72
CA SER A 339 -30.69 0.86 2.23
C SER A 339 -31.12 -0.09 3.36
N GLU A 340 -30.54 -1.29 3.42
CA GLU A 340 -30.82 -2.33 4.41
C GLU A 340 -29.55 -2.75 5.16
N LEU A 341 -29.69 -3.15 6.43
CA LEU A 341 -28.58 -3.60 7.28
C LEU A 341 -28.12 -5.04 7.00
N VAL A 342 -29.01 -5.84 6.41
CA VAL A 342 -28.76 -7.22 6.02
C VAL A 342 -29.46 -7.41 4.69
N TRP A 343 -28.73 -7.82 3.66
CA TRP A 343 -29.33 -8.07 2.35
C TRP A 343 -29.85 -9.50 2.27
N LYS A 344 -31.06 -9.67 1.73
CA LYS A 344 -31.63 -10.97 1.43
C LYS A 344 -31.43 -11.31 -0.04
N LEU A 345 -30.86 -12.49 -0.29
CA LEU A 345 -30.62 -12.94 -1.65
C LEU A 345 -31.94 -13.05 -2.44
N GLY A 346 -32.00 -12.38 -3.60
CA GLY A 346 -33.19 -12.32 -4.47
C GLY A 346 -34.07 -11.07 -4.29
N GLU A 347 -33.85 -10.27 -3.24
CA GLU A 347 -34.40 -8.91 -3.13
C GLU A 347 -33.48 -7.92 -3.85
N PRO A 348 -34.02 -6.84 -4.46
CA PRO A 348 -33.18 -5.82 -5.10
C PRO A 348 -32.24 -5.18 -4.08
N LEU A 349 -30.94 -5.19 -4.38
CA LEU A 349 -29.94 -4.51 -3.55
C LEU A 349 -29.86 -3.03 -3.93
N GLU A 350 -30.28 -2.16 -3.03
CA GLU A 350 -30.10 -0.72 -3.20
C GLU A 350 -28.83 -0.23 -2.53
N VAL A 351 -28.01 0.45 -3.32
CA VAL A 351 -26.68 0.93 -2.93
C VAL A 351 -26.60 2.42 -3.25
N ARG A 352 -26.30 3.22 -2.23
CA ARG A 352 -26.12 4.67 -2.36
C ARG A 352 -24.63 5.02 -2.33
N PRO A 353 -24.02 5.42 -3.47
CA PRO A 353 -22.65 5.92 -3.50
C PRO A 353 -22.55 7.31 -2.89
N ILE A 354 -21.44 7.60 -2.22
CA ILE A 354 -21.14 8.90 -1.59
C ILE A 354 -19.76 9.35 -2.06
N GLY A 355 -19.67 10.58 -2.58
CA GLY A 355 -18.40 11.19 -2.97
C GLY A 355 -17.85 10.76 -4.33
N PHE A 356 -18.56 9.91 -5.08
CA PHE A 356 -18.18 9.48 -6.44
C PHE A 356 -19.38 9.12 -7.32
N ASP A 357 -19.13 9.04 -8.62
CA ASP A 357 -20.08 8.62 -9.65
C ASP A 357 -19.76 7.17 -10.10
N PRO A 358 -20.69 6.20 -9.91
CA PRO A 358 -20.51 4.83 -10.36
C PRO A 358 -20.27 4.67 -11.88
N ALA A 359 -20.70 5.63 -12.70
CA ALA A 359 -20.42 5.60 -14.14
C ALA A 359 -18.93 5.82 -14.44
N GLN A 360 -18.23 6.57 -13.59
CA GLN A 360 -16.80 6.87 -13.70
C GLN A 360 -15.94 5.89 -12.88
N HIS A 361 -16.48 5.42 -11.76
CA HIS A 361 -15.86 4.47 -10.84
C HIS A 361 -16.78 3.26 -10.65
N PRO A 362 -16.73 2.27 -11.57
CA PRO A 362 -17.61 1.11 -11.51
C PRO A 362 -17.53 0.36 -10.18
N LEU A 363 -18.66 -0.22 -9.79
CA LEU A 363 -18.80 -1.08 -8.62
C LEU A 363 -18.92 -2.54 -9.05
N ARG A 364 -18.34 -3.43 -8.25
CA ARG A 364 -18.58 -4.87 -8.33
C ARG A 364 -18.96 -5.44 -6.98
N PHE A 365 -19.77 -6.49 -7.02
CA PHE A 365 -20.35 -7.14 -5.85
C PHE A 365 -19.90 -8.59 -5.83
N LEU A 366 -19.25 -8.98 -4.74
CA LEU A 366 -18.64 -10.31 -4.59
C LEU A 366 -19.16 -10.92 -3.29
N LEU A 367 -19.60 -12.17 -3.34
CA LEU A 367 -19.94 -12.91 -2.12
C LEU A 367 -18.67 -13.54 -1.57
N ALA A 368 -18.37 -13.32 -0.29
CA ALA A 368 -17.17 -13.81 0.37
C ALA A 368 -17.51 -14.96 1.33
N SER A 369 -17.70 -16.16 0.77
CA SER A 369 -17.74 -17.37 1.59
C SER A 369 -16.31 -17.69 2.05
N GLU A 370 -16.02 -17.48 3.33
CA GLU A 370 -14.70 -17.78 3.93
C GLU A 370 -13.53 -16.94 3.36
N GLY A 371 -13.82 -15.77 2.77
CA GLY A 371 -12.80 -14.78 2.35
C GLY A 371 -12.33 -14.86 0.89
N GLU A 372 -12.83 -15.80 0.09
CA GLU A 372 -12.60 -15.82 -1.37
C GLU A 372 -13.83 -15.29 -2.12
N ALA A 373 -13.58 -14.36 -3.06
CA ALA A 373 -14.62 -13.77 -3.89
C ALA A 373 -15.23 -14.81 -4.85
N ARG A 374 -16.50 -15.14 -4.67
CA ARG A 374 -17.26 -16.01 -5.59
C ARG A 374 -18.05 -15.17 -6.57
N GLU A 375 -18.02 -15.56 -7.85
CA GLU A 375 -18.67 -14.82 -8.95
C GLU A 375 -20.20 -15.06 -9.01
N ARG A 376 -20.73 -16.12 -8.40
CA ARG A 376 -22.12 -16.57 -8.58
C ARG A 376 -22.81 -17.00 -7.28
N PRO A 377 -23.94 -16.38 -6.87
CA PRO A 377 -24.72 -16.78 -5.70
C PRO A 377 -25.24 -18.24 -5.75
N GLU A 378 -25.35 -18.83 -6.94
CA GLU A 378 -25.77 -20.22 -7.14
C GLU A 378 -24.75 -21.24 -6.62
N GLU A 379 -23.47 -20.87 -6.52
CA GLU A 379 -22.39 -21.71 -5.99
C GLU A 379 -22.43 -21.79 -4.45
N LEU A 380 -23.16 -20.86 -3.82
CA LEU A 380 -23.42 -20.82 -2.38
C LEU A 380 -24.54 -21.77 -1.96
N ALA A 381 -25.55 -21.94 -2.82
CA ALA A 381 -26.66 -22.88 -2.60
C ALA A 381 -26.19 -24.33 -2.38
N GLN A 382 -25.06 -24.70 -2.99
CA GLN A 382 -24.46 -26.04 -2.85
C GLN A 382 -23.80 -26.28 -1.47
N LYS A 383 -23.42 -25.24 -0.73
CA LYS A 383 -22.78 -25.32 0.60
C LYS A 383 -23.76 -25.31 1.78
N ILE A 384 -25.04 -24.99 1.55
CA ILE A 384 -26.08 -24.83 2.60
C ILE A 384 -26.61 -26.21 3.12
N GLY A 385 -26.02 -27.32 2.67
CA GLY A 385 -26.56 -28.67 2.82
C GLY A 385 -26.67 -29.25 4.23
N GLU A 386 -26.00 -28.74 5.26
CA GLU A 386 -26.03 -29.38 6.60
C GLU A 386 -25.98 -28.35 7.75
N GLY A 387 -27.16 -27.96 8.26
CA GLY A 387 -27.33 -27.58 9.66
C GLY A 387 -26.77 -26.26 10.17
N SER A 388 -26.09 -25.45 9.35
CA SER A 388 -25.73 -24.08 9.71
C SER A 388 -26.00 -23.15 8.54
N ALA A 389 -26.79 -22.09 8.76
CA ALA A 389 -26.89 -21.00 7.80
C ALA A 389 -25.51 -20.31 7.76
N PRO A 390 -24.73 -20.44 6.66
CA PRO A 390 -23.45 -19.76 6.60
C PRO A 390 -23.72 -18.26 6.68
N LYS A 391 -23.09 -17.56 7.64
CA LYS A 391 -23.02 -16.10 7.61
C LYS A 391 -22.11 -15.75 6.43
N ASP A 392 -22.67 -15.17 5.38
CA ASP A 392 -21.90 -14.68 4.24
C ASP A 392 -21.84 -13.15 4.27
N GLU A 393 -20.85 -12.59 3.58
CA GLU A 393 -20.57 -11.17 3.50
C GLU A 393 -20.53 -10.76 2.03
N LEU A 394 -21.39 -9.81 1.66
CA LEU A 394 -21.31 -9.14 0.37
C LEU A 394 -20.20 -8.10 0.43
N VAL A 395 -19.09 -8.39 -0.23
CA VAL A 395 -17.99 -7.46 -0.42
C VAL A 395 -18.30 -6.58 -1.63
N VAL A 396 -18.29 -5.27 -1.40
CA VAL A 396 -18.41 -4.28 -2.47
C VAL A 396 -17.04 -3.72 -2.75
N GLU A 397 -16.65 -3.74 -4.02
CA GLU A 397 -15.40 -3.17 -4.48
C GLU A 397 -15.64 -2.09 -5.53
N VAL A 398 -14.76 -1.10 -5.54
CA VAL A 398 -14.78 0.03 -6.47
C VAL A 398 -13.51 0.04 -7.30
N ARG A 399 -13.64 0.41 -8.57
CA ARG A 399 -12.49 0.69 -9.43
C ARG A 399 -12.07 2.16 -9.30
N THR A 400 -10.95 2.38 -8.61
CA THR A 400 -10.48 3.71 -8.20
C THR A 400 -9.96 4.59 -9.34
N ASP A 401 -9.40 4.01 -10.40
CA ASP A 401 -8.85 4.73 -11.55
C ASP A 401 -9.79 4.79 -12.77
N GLY A 402 -10.94 4.12 -12.68
CA GLY A 402 -11.95 4.03 -13.73
C GLY A 402 -11.53 3.29 -15.00
N ARG A 403 -10.27 2.85 -15.16
CA ARG A 403 -9.72 2.31 -16.41
C ARG A 403 -8.83 1.07 -16.27
N GLY A 404 -8.15 0.88 -15.14
CA GLY A 404 -7.29 -0.28 -14.88
C GLY A 404 -8.05 -1.50 -14.39
N ASP A 405 -7.30 -2.57 -14.08
CA ASP A 405 -7.85 -3.82 -13.53
C ASP A 405 -7.77 -3.89 -11.99
N GLU A 406 -7.42 -2.78 -11.33
CA GLU A 406 -7.30 -2.74 -9.88
C GLU A 406 -8.63 -2.38 -9.20
N TRP A 407 -9.12 -3.31 -8.39
CA TRP A 407 -10.36 -3.16 -7.63
C TRP A 407 -10.04 -3.08 -6.14
N ARG A 408 -10.73 -2.19 -5.43
CA ARG A 408 -10.51 -1.94 -4.01
C ARG A 408 -11.79 -2.14 -3.22
N ARG A 409 -11.73 -2.91 -2.13
CA ARG A 409 -12.84 -3.07 -1.19
C ARG A 409 -13.21 -1.73 -0.54
N ILE A 410 -14.49 -1.39 -0.60
CA ILE A 410 -15.06 -0.13 -0.08
C ILE A 410 -16.15 -0.36 0.97
N ALA A 411 -16.86 -1.50 0.95
CA ALA A 411 -17.88 -1.83 1.94
C ALA A 411 -18.09 -3.33 2.10
N VAL A 412 -18.71 -3.73 3.22
CA VAL A 412 -19.21 -5.08 3.46
C VAL A 412 -20.60 -5.04 4.06
N LEU A 413 -21.48 -5.91 3.59
CA LEU A 413 -22.83 -6.09 4.09
C LEU A 413 -23.10 -7.56 4.43
N PRO A 414 -23.62 -7.89 5.62
CA PRO A 414 -24.06 -9.24 5.92
C PRO A 414 -25.17 -9.70 4.96
N VAL A 415 -25.08 -10.94 4.51
CA VAL A 415 -26.09 -11.55 3.62
C VAL A 415 -26.84 -12.64 4.36
N GLU A 416 -28.16 -12.60 4.26
CA GLU A 416 -29.03 -13.68 4.69
C GLU A 416 -29.57 -14.42 3.47
N VAL A 417 -29.19 -15.70 3.32
CA VAL A 417 -29.78 -16.56 2.30
C VAL A 417 -31.07 -17.15 2.86
N ARG A 418 -32.20 -16.52 2.54
CA ARG A 418 -33.53 -17.11 2.81
C ARG A 418 -33.97 -17.92 1.62
N VAL A 419 -34.01 -19.23 1.79
CA VAL A 419 -34.58 -20.11 0.77
C VAL A 419 -36.09 -19.93 0.78
N ARG A 420 -36.63 -19.33 -0.28
CA ARG A 420 -38.09 -19.18 -0.44
C ARG A 420 -38.63 -20.29 -1.32
N LEU A 421 -39.71 -20.93 -0.88
CA LEU A 421 -40.45 -21.88 -1.71
C LEU A 421 -41.49 -21.15 -2.57
N GLU A 422 -41.49 -21.40 -3.88
CA GLU A 422 -42.54 -20.97 -4.78
C GLU A 422 -43.14 -22.18 -5.49
N ALA A 423 -44.47 -22.26 -5.50
CA ALA A 423 -45.19 -23.34 -6.16
C ALA A 423 -46.37 -22.77 -6.95
N TRP A 424 -46.57 -23.26 -8.17
CA TRP A 424 -47.68 -22.86 -9.03
C TRP A 424 -48.17 -24.04 -9.85
N VAL A 425 -49.30 -23.85 -10.53
CA VAL A 425 -49.82 -24.83 -11.47
C VAL A 425 -49.76 -24.27 -12.87
N GLY A 426 -49.15 -25.03 -13.78
CA GLY A 426 -49.11 -24.74 -15.20
C GLY A 426 -49.87 -25.80 -16.02
N PRO A 427 -49.85 -25.71 -17.37
CA PRO A 427 -50.60 -26.59 -18.26
C PRO A 427 -50.27 -28.09 -18.12
N GLN A 428 -49.07 -28.42 -17.65
CA GLN A 428 -48.61 -29.80 -17.50
C GLN A 428 -48.84 -30.38 -16.09
N GLY A 429 -49.12 -29.54 -15.10
CA GLY A 429 -49.24 -29.94 -13.69
C GLY A 429 -48.64 -28.93 -12.71
N ALA A 430 -48.30 -29.39 -11.50
CA ALA A 430 -47.74 -28.55 -10.45
C ALA A 430 -46.23 -28.41 -10.60
N PHE A 431 -45.76 -27.17 -10.54
CA PHE A 431 -44.36 -26.81 -10.60
C PHE A 431 -43.93 -26.18 -9.27
N VAL A 432 -42.68 -26.41 -8.93
CA VAL A 432 -42.02 -25.78 -7.78
C VAL A 432 -40.68 -25.20 -8.21
N ARG A 433 -40.29 -24.07 -7.62
CA ARG A 433 -38.90 -23.62 -7.58
C ARG A 433 -38.56 -23.10 -6.20
N THR A 434 -37.26 -23.02 -5.94
CA THR A 434 -36.73 -22.31 -4.77
C THR A 434 -35.99 -21.06 -5.23
N HIS A 435 -35.92 -20.06 -4.36
CA HIS A 435 -35.07 -18.88 -4.57
C HIS A 435 -34.02 -18.79 -3.45
N PRO A 436 -32.71 -18.83 -3.77
CA PRO A 436 -32.15 -19.09 -5.11
C PRO A 436 -32.41 -20.56 -5.54
N PRO A 437 -32.31 -20.91 -6.84
CA PRO A 437 -32.63 -22.25 -7.34
C PRO A 437 -31.63 -23.32 -6.89
N GLY A 438 -32.04 -24.60 -6.92
CA GLY A 438 -31.16 -25.75 -6.67
C GLY A 438 -31.40 -26.47 -5.34
N PHE A 439 -32.20 -25.90 -4.43
CA PHE A 439 -32.55 -26.57 -3.18
C PHE A 439 -33.49 -27.75 -3.42
N ALA A 440 -33.28 -28.81 -2.63
CA ALA A 440 -34.13 -29.97 -2.61
C ALA A 440 -35.36 -29.72 -1.73
N VAL A 441 -36.53 -30.10 -2.23
CA VAL A 441 -37.81 -29.99 -1.52
C VAL A 441 -38.42 -31.37 -1.34
N ARG A 442 -39.18 -31.57 -0.26
CA ARG A 442 -40.01 -32.76 -0.09
C ARG A 442 -41.36 -32.51 -0.74
N THR A 443 -41.87 -33.47 -1.51
CA THR A 443 -43.17 -33.36 -2.17
C THR A 443 -44.06 -34.53 -1.81
N ARG A 444 -45.34 -34.24 -1.54
CA ARG A 444 -46.37 -35.25 -1.25
C ARG A 444 -47.57 -34.98 -2.15
N VAL A 445 -47.98 -35.99 -2.89
CA VAL A 445 -49.13 -35.93 -3.79
C VAL A 445 -50.22 -36.81 -3.21
N LEU A 446 -51.38 -36.23 -2.91
CA LEU A 446 -52.53 -36.89 -2.33
C LEU A 446 -53.72 -36.86 -3.28
N ALA A 447 -54.50 -37.94 -3.31
CA ALA A 447 -55.83 -37.98 -3.94
C ALA A 447 -56.86 -38.14 -2.81
N GLY A 448 -57.56 -37.05 -2.47
CA GLY A 448 -58.30 -36.96 -1.21
C GLY A 448 -57.34 -37.05 -0.01
N GLU A 449 -57.59 -37.99 0.90
CA GLU A 449 -56.72 -38.26 2.07
C GLU A 449 -55.63 -39.31 1.79
N ARG A 450 -55.68 -39.99 0.63
CA ARG A 450 -54.75 -41.07 0.30
C ARG A 450 -53.47 -40.50 -0.32
N LEU A 451 -52.32 -40.81 0.28
CA LEU A 451 -51.01 -40.54 -0.29
C LEU A 451 -50.79 -41.40 -1.54
N VAL A 452 -50.55 -40.75 -2.68
CA VAL A 452 -50.31 -41.39 -3.98
C VAL A 452 -48.82 -41.47 -4.27
N ARG A 453 -48.09 -40.39 -3.99
CA ARG A 453 -46.65 -40.30 -4.22
C ARG A 453 -46.00 -39.41 -3.18
N GLU A 454 -44.81 -39.78 -2.75
CA GLU A 454 -43.96 -38.99 -1.90
C GLU A 454 -42.53 -39.05 -2.41
N GLU A 455 -41.91 -37.89 -2.56
CA GLU A 455 -40.50 -37.77 -2.95
C GLU A 455 -39.80 -36.90 -1.90
N GLU A 456 -38.84 -37.49 -1.19
CA GLU A 456 -38.18 -36.81 -0.06
C GLU A 456 -37.22 -35.71 -0.49
N LEU A 457 -36.59 -35.85 -1.67
CA LEU A 457 -35.57 -34.92 -2.17
C LEU A 457 -35.75 -34.68 -3.67
N VAL A 458 -36.49 -33.63 -4.03
CA VAL A 458 -36.63 -33.16 -5.42
C VAL A 458 -35.80 -31.90 -5.62
N ARG A 459 -34.75 -31.97 -6.44
CA ARG A 459 -33.94 -30.79 -6.78
C ARG A 459 -34.71 -29.86 -7.71
N THR A 460 -34.76 -28.59 -7.35
CA THR A 460 -35.53 -27.58 -8.08
C THR A 460 -34.68 -26.82 -9.10
N GLU A 461 -35.21 -26.59 -10.30
CA GLU A 461 -34.57 -25.81 -11.37
C GLU A 461 -35.08 -24.36 -11.43
N ALA A 462 -34.31 -23.45 -12.02
CA ALA A 462 -34.66 -22.02 -12.13
C ALA A 462 -35.98 -21.74 -12.86
N GLN A 463 -36.30 -22.56 -13.88
CA GLN A 463 -37.54 -22.47 -14.65
C GLN A 463 -38.74 -23.16 -13.95
N GLY A 464 -38.50 -23.85 -12.84
CA GLY A 464 -39.49 -24.67 -12.15
C GLY A 464 -39.39 -26.15 -12.50
N THR A 465 -39.38 -26.99 -11.47
CA THR A 465 -39.41 -28.45 -11.60
C THR A 465 -40.84 -28.95 -11.49
N LEU A 466 -41.25 -29.79 -12.46
CA LEU A 466 -42.56 -30.44 -12.45
C LEU A 466 -42.59 -31.53 -11.37
N VAL A 467 -43.40 -31.33 -10.33
CA VAL A 467 -43.49 -32.24 -9.16
C VAL A 467 -44.73 -33.12 -9.16
N ALA A 468 -45.73 -32.80 -9.96
CA ALA A 468 -46.91 -33.63 -10.16
C ALA A 468 -47.58 -33.30 -11.50
N ARG A 469 -48.04 -34.32 -12.23
CA ARG A 469 -48.85 -34.15 -13.44
C ARG A 469 -50.32 -34.25 -13.09
N SER A 470 -51.18 -33.57 -13.85
CA SER A 470 -52.62 -33.77 -13.73
C SER A 470 -53.01 -35.20 -14.11
N GLU A 471 -53.82 -35.84 -13.28
CA GLU A 471 -54.35 -37.19 -13.48
C GLU A 471 -55.88 -37.19 -13.63
N LEU A 472 -56.51 -38.35 -13.78
CA LEU A 472 -57.96 -38.46 -13.94
C LEU A 472 -58.75 -38.09 -12.68
N VAL A 473 -58.09 -37.97 -11.54
CA VAL A 473 -58.66 -37.60 -10.24
C VAL A 473 -58.02 -36.29 -9.73
N PRO A 474 -58.72 -35.51 -8.88
CA PRO A 474 -58.14 -34.31 -8.32
C PRO A 474 -57.00 -34.65 -7.35
N LEU A 475 -55.92 -33.88 -7.42
CA LEU A 475 -54.74 -34.09 -6.57
C LEU A 475 -54.46 -32.86 -5.70
N ARG A 476 -54.05 -33.10 -4.46
CA ARG A 476 -53.44 -32.11 -3.57
C ARG A 476 -51.94 -32.36 -3.54
N VAL A 477 -51.17 -31.35 -3.91
CA VAL A 477 -49.70 -31.40 -3.90
C VAL A 477 -49.21 -30.54 -2.75
N GLU A 478 -48.59 -31.18 -1.77
CA GLU A 478 -47.89 -30.50 -0.69
C GLU A 478 -46.41 -30.46 -1.03
N VAL A 479 -45.81 -29.29 -0.86
CA VAL A 479 -44.38 -29.09 -1.04
C VAL A 479 -43.82 -28.49 0.22
N CYS A 480 -42.78 -29.12 0.77
CA CYS A 480 -42.19 -28.77 2.04
C CYS A 480 -40.71 -28.41 1.86
N LEU A 481 -40.29 -27.33 2.52
CA LEU A 481 -38.90 -26.91 2.63
C LEU A 481 -38.65 -26.47 4.09
N GLY A 482 -37.95 -27.30 4.87
CA GLY A 482 -37.80 -27.07 6.31
C GLY A 482 -39.17 -27.04 7.02
N SER A 483 -39.54 -25.90 7.60
CA SER A 483 -40.84 -25.66 8.25
C SER A 483 -41.90 -25.03 7.34
N GLU A 484 -41.53 -24.59 6.13
CA GLU A 484 -42.46 -24.01 5.17
C GLU A 484 -43.20 -25.12 4.40
N VAL A 485 -44.54 -25.03 4.33
CA VAL A 485 -45.40 -25.99 3.59
C VAL A 485 -46.36 -25.22 2.70
N LEU A 486 -46.28 -25.46 1.38
CA LEU A 486 -47.24 -24.95 0.40
C LEU A 486 -48.15 -26.07 -0.10
N SER A 487 -49.44 -25.78 -0.26
CA SER A 487 -50.42 -26.73 -0.79
C SER A 487 -51.05 -26.19 -2.08
N LEU A 488 -51.00 -27.00 -3.14
CA LEU A 488 -51.59 -26.73 -4.44
C LEU A 488 -52.68 -27.74 -4.76
N ALA A 489 -53.79 -27.26 -5.33
CA ALA A 489 -54.83 -28.12 -5.90
C ALA A 489 -54.66 -28.25 -7.41
N LEU A 490 -54.48 -29.49 -7.88
CA LEU A 490 -54.48 -29.85 -9.29
C LEU A 490 -55.85 -30.36 -9.70
N ALA A 491 -56.40 -29.72 -10.73
CA ALA A 491 -57.63 -30.19 -11.38
C ALA A 491 -57.37 -31.52 -12.13
N PRO A 492 -58.40 -32.35 -12.30
CA PRO A 492 -58.33 -33.51 -13.17
C PRO A 492 -57.90 -33.14 -14.59
N ARG A 493 -57.20 -34.06 -15.25
CA ARG A 493 -56.73 -33.91 -16.62
C ARG A 493 -57.91 -33.65 -17.56
N GLY A 494 -57.81 -32.59 -18.36
CA GLY A 494 -58.85 -32.17 -19.30
C GLY A 494 -59.86 -31.16 -18.72
N TRP A 495 -59.78 -30.84 -17.43
CA TRP A 495 -60.64 -29.83 -16.81
C TRP A 495 -59.95 -28.46 -16.75
N PRO A 496 -60.65 -27.36 -17.11
CA PRO A 496 -60.10 -26.01 -16.97
C PRO A 496 -59.84 -25.68 -15.50
N GLN A 497 -58.61 -25.27 -15.18
CA GLN A 497 -58.22 -25.01 -13.80
C GLN A 497 -59.01 -23.86 -13.14
N ASN A 498 -59.43 -22.87 -13.94
CA ASN A 498 -60.25 -21.76 -13.47
C ASN A 498 -61.64 -22.22 -12.99
N TRP A 499 -62.17 -23.31 -13.53
CA TRP A 499 -63.47 -23.86 -13.12
C TRP A 499 -63.35 -24.65 -11.82
N TRP A 500 -62.24 -25.34 -11.63
CA TRP A 500 -61.93 -26.06 -10.39
C TRP A 500 -61.75 -25.10 -9.20
N ARG A 501 -61.11 -23.94 -9.42
CA ARG A 501 -60.92 -22.89 -8.39
C ARG A 501 -62.21 -22.21 -7.93
N LEU A 502 -63.32 -22.34 -8.67
CA LEU A 502 -64.63 -21.79 -8.33
C LEU A 502 -65.43 -22.69 -7.36
N GLY A 503 -64.78 -23.66 -6.71
CA GLY A 503 -65.38 -24.45 -5.63
C GLY A 503 -66.06 -25.75 -6.08
N LEU A 504 -65.89 -26.17 -7.33
CA LEU A 504 -66.39 -27.46 -7.82
C LEU A 504 -65.55 -28.67 -7.33
N GLY A 505 -64.63 -28.44 -6.39
CA GLY A 505 -63.59 -29.40 -6.02
C GLY A 505 -63.11 -29.44 -4.58
N LEU A 506 -63.75 -28.72 -3.65
CA LEU A 506 -63.47 -28.85 -2.21
C LEU A 506 -64.79 -28.92 -1.45
N GLU A 507 -65.00 -30.04 -0.75
CA GLU A 507 -65.90 -30.04 0.40
C GLU A 507 -65.45 -28.98 1.41
N ARG A 508 -66.45 -28.41 2.08
CA ARG A 508 -66.37 -27.25 2.95
C ARG A 508 -65.21 -27.32 3.95
N SER A 509 -64.52 -26.19 4.05
CA SER A 509 -63.86 -25.73 5.26
C SER A 509 -64.75 -25.98 6.48
N THR A 510 -64.32 -26.86 7.38
CA THR A 510 -64.72 -26.76 8.79
C THR A 510 -63.92 -25.62 9.41
N LYS A 511 -64.61 -24.49 9.61
CA LYS A 511 -64.25 -23.55 10.67
C LYS A 511 -64.54 -24.23 12.01
N THR A 512 -63.58 -24.18 12.94
CA THR A 512 -63.61 -23.50 14.27
C THR A 512 -62.78 -24.27 15.29
N GLY A 513 -61.91 -23.55 16.00
CA GLY A 513 -61.13 -24.02 17.15
C GLY A 513 -59.84 -23.24 17.28
#